data_AF-A0A661I2K3-F1
#
_entry.id   AF-A0A661I2K3-F1
#
_cell.length_a   1.000
_cell.length_b   1.000
_cell.length_c   1.000
_cell.angle_alpha   90.00
_cell.angle_beta   90.00
_cell.angle_gamma   90.00
#
_symmetry.space_group_name_H-M   'P 1'
#
loop_
_entity.id
_entity.type
_entity.pdbx_description
1 polymer ?
#
loop_
_entity_poly.entity_id
_entity_poly.type
_entity_poly.pdbx_seq_one_letter_code
_entity_poly.pdbx_strand_id
1 'polypeptide(L)'
;MSNLPKDAQKIEVAGSTVDFYTYMDDNTTVYQFDTSMTGPPEPMVNAMVGLKLIDGSNKTLVMINHKAPGGLFAKIDENYKHIVQDLPDGNVKVVFSYISGESEKADLSDNSCH
;
A
#
# COMPACT_ATOMS: atom_id res chain seq x y z
N MET A 1 4.83 2.39 -17.62
CA MET A 1 6.03 1.55 -17.41
C MET A 1 5.89 0.95 -16.03
N SER A 2 6.04 -0.36 -15.86
CA SER A 2 5.96 -0.97 -14.53
C SER A 2 7.11 -0.42 -13.68
N ASN A 3 6.78 0.36 -12.64
CA ASN A 3 7.73 0.96 -11.69
C ASN A 3 8.29 -0.10 -10.71
N LEU A 4 8.60 -1.30 -11.20
CA LEU A 4 9.08 -2.43 -10.42
C LEU A 4 10.55 -2.69 -10.73
N PRO A 5 11.37 -3.04 -9.74
CA PRO A 5 12.73 -3.47 -9.98
C PRO A 5 12.78 -4.86 -10.65
N LYS A 6 13.93 -5.21 -11.23
CA LYS A 6 14.08 -6.43 -12.06
C LYS A 6 13.94 -7.73 -11.25
N ASP A 7 14.21 -7.66 -9.96
CA ASP A 7 14.16 -8.75 -9.00
C ASP A 7 12.81 -8.83 -8.26
N ALA A 8 11.85 -7.97 -8.62
CA ALA A 8 10.50 -8.01 -8.04
C ALA A 8 9.83 -9.36 -8.32
N GLN A 9 9.35 -9.99 -7.25
CA GLN A 9 8.65 -11.27 -7.29
C GLN A 9 7.18 -11.07 -7.03
N LYS A 10 6.32 -11.64 -7.88
CA LYS A 10 4.87 -11.64 -7.65
C LYS A 10 4.56 -12.50 -6.43
N ILE A 11 3.68 -12.02 -5.56
CA ILE A 11 3.16 -12.74 -4.38
C ILE A 11 1.64 -12.81 -4.43
N GLU A 12 1.08 -13.83 -3.80
CA GLU A 12 -0.35 -13.96 -3.62
C GLU A 12 -0.75 -13.33 -2.28
N VAL A 13 -1.68 -12.38 -2.31
CA VAL A 13 -2.19 -11.70 -1.12
C VAL A 13 -3.67 -12.00 -1.00
N ALA A 14 -4.06 -12.71 0.07
CA ALA A 14 -5.45 -13.08 0.26
C ALA A 14 -6.34 -11.83 0.34
N GLY A 15 -7.35 -11.77 -0.52
CA GLY A 15 -8.29 -10.64 -0.60
C GLY A 15 -7.84 -9.47 -1.49
N SER A 16 -6.70 -9.57 -2.19
CA SER A 16 -6.35 -8.60 -3.22
C SER A 16 -7.13 -8.85 -4.52
N THR A 17 -7.45 -7.77 -5.24
CA THR A 17 -8.03 -7.82 -6.60
C THR A 17 -6.99 -7.51 -7.67
N VAL A 18 -5.80 -7.04 -7.27
CA VAL A 18 -4.67 -6.75 -8.16
C VAL A 18 -3.44 -7.55 -7.78
N ASP A 19 -2.44 -7.53 -8.66
CA ASP A 19 -1.17 -8.19 -8.43
C ASP A 19 -0.32 -7.43 -7.39
N PHE A 20 0.22 -8.19 -6.44
CA PHE A 20 1.22 -7.72 -5.49
C PHE A 20 2.59 -8.24 -5.87
N TYR A 21 3.60 -7.41 -5.66
CA TYR A 21 5.00 -7.74 -5.87
C TYR A 21 5.79 -7.44 -4.61
N THR A 22 6.85 -8.22 -4.36
CA THR A 22 7.80 -8.01 -3.27
C THR A 22 9.22 -7.91 -3.81
N TYR A 23 10.03 -7.06 -3.20
CA TYR A 23 11.47 -6.93 -3.47
C TYR A 23 12.20 -6.42 -2.23
N MET A 24 13.52 -6.55 -2.23
CA MET A 24 14.38 -5.93 -1.21
C MET A 24 14.89 -4.59 -1.73
N ASP A 25 14.72 -3.55 -0.93
CA ASP A 25 15.36 -2.24 -1.14
C ASP A 25 16.28 -1.98 0.05
N ASP A 26 17.59 -2.05 -0.18
CA ASP A 26 18.64 -2.14 0.84
C ASP A 26 18.36 -3.25 1.90
N ASN A 27 17.80 -2.86 3.04
CA ASN A 27 17.49 -3.73 4.18
C ASN A 27 15.98 -3.76 4.51
N THR A 28 15.15 -3.24 3.60
CA THR A 28 13.71 -3.10 3.75
C THR A 28 12.99 -3.99 2.74
N THR A 29 12.06 -4.81 3.21
CA THR A 29 11.16 -5.54 2.32
C THR A 29 10.06 -4.61 1.83
N VAL A 30 9.99 -4.41 0.53
CA VAL A 30 9.00 -3.55 -0.11
C VAL A 30 7.93 -4.39 -0.77
N TYR A 31 6.68 -4.15 -0.43
CA TYR A 31 5.51 -4.68 -1.11
C TYR A 31 4.94 -3.60 -2.02
N GLN A 32 4.65 -3.93 -3.28
CA GLN A 32 4.13 -2.97 -4.24
C GLN A 32 2.92 -3.52 -4.99
N PHE A 33 1.91 -2.67 -5.17
CA PHE A 33 0.74 -2.96 -5.98
C PHE A 33 0.28 -1.72 -6.75
N ASP A 34 -0.47 -1.93 -7.83
CA ASP A 34 -0.92 -0.88 -8.74
C ASP A 34 -2.44 -0.92 -8.90
N THR A 35 -3.10 0.16 -8.50
CA THR A 35 -4.55 0.39 -8.65
C THR A 35 -4.85 1.61 -9.50
N SER A 36 -3.87 2.13 -10.25
CA SER A 36 -4.03 3.32 -11.11
C SER A 36 -5.13 3.19 -12.15
N MET A 37 -5.48 1.96 -12.52
CA MET A 37 -6.55 1.66 -13.47
C MET A 37 -7.88 1.23 -12.82
N THR A 38 -8.00 1.26 -11.48
CA THR A 38 -9.20 0.82 -10.77
C THR A 38 -9.93 1.99 -10.10
N GLY A 39 -11.22 1.78 -9.78
CA GLY A 39 -12.06 2.76 -9.10
C GLY A 39 -12.36 2.35 -7.65
N PRO A 40 -12.75 3.29 -6.77
CA PRO A 40 -13.25 2.94 -5.43
C PRO A 40 -14.38 1.90 -5.52
N PRO A 41 -14.41 0.88 -4.64
CA PRO A 41 -13.60 0.72 -3.43
C PRO A 41 -12.28 -0.05 -3.61
N GLU A 42 -11.93 -0.50 -4.82
CA GLU A 42 -10.79 -1.40 -5.04
C GLU A 42 -9.44 -0.88 -4.53
N PRO A 43 -9.05 0.40 -4.75
CA PRO A 43 -7.82 0.95 -4.16
C PRO A 43 -7.76 0.83 -2.64
N MET A 44 -8.90 0.99 -1.97
CA MET A 44 -8.98 0.90 -0.51
C MET A 44 -8.86 -0.54 -0.02
N VAL A 45 -9.57 -1.47 -0.65
CA VAL A 45 -9.52 -2.91 -0.28
C VAL A 45 -8.09 -3.44 -0.42
N ASN A 46 -7.43 -3.16 -1.55
CA ASN A 46 -6.06 -3.60 -1.78
C ASN A 46 -5.07 -2.95 -0.81
N ALA A 47 -5.23 -1.66 -0.49
CA ALA A 47 -4.40 -1.02 0.52
C ALA A 47 -4.57 -1.67 1.90
N MET A 48 -5.79 -1.99 2.33
CA MET A 48 -6.03 -2.64 3.63
C MET A 48 -5.38 -4.01 3.74
N VAL A 49 -5.48 -4.86 2.71
CA VAL A 49 -4.78 -6.17 2.73
C VAL A 49 -3.27 -6.02 2.60
N GLY A 50 -2.79 -5.00 1.88
CA GLY A 50 -1.37 -4.69 1.78
C GLY A 50 -0.77 -4.19 3.10
N LEU A 51 -1.50 -3.37 3.87
CA LEU A 51 -1.05 -2.87 5.17
C LEU A 51 -0.82 -4.01 6.17
N LYS A 52 -1.57 -5.11 6.05
CA LYS A 52 -1.37 -6.32 6.88
C LYS A 52 -0.02 -7.02 6.60
N LEU A 53 0.63 -6.73 5.47
CA LEU A 53 1.95 -7.32 5.14
C LEU A 53 3.11 -6.62 5.85
N ILE A 54 2.94 -5.33 6.17
CA ILE A 54 3.96 -4.53 6.85
C ILE A 54 3.81 -4.67 8.37
N ASP A 55 4.14 -5.84 8.90
CA ASP A 55 4.09 -6.17 10.34
C ASP A 55 5.35 -5.74 11.13
N GLY A 56 6.18 -4.87 10.56
CA GLY A 56 7.44 -4.47 11.16
C GLY A 56 8.09 -3.26 10.47
N SER A 57 8.99 -2.60 11.21
CA SER A 57 9.67 -1.36 10.77
C SER A 57 10.59 -1.52 9.55
N ASN A 58 11.01 -2.75 9.23
CA ASN A 58 11.80 -3.08 8.05
C ASN A 58 10.93 -3.48 6.85
N LYS A 59 9.64 -3.15 6.88
CA LYS A 59 8.70 -3.45 5.79
C LYS A 59 7.96 -2.19 5.37
N THR A 60 7.73 -2.05 4.07
CA THR A 60 7.08 -0.87 3.49
C THR A 60 6.11 -1.30 2.41
N LEU A 61 5.00 -0.58 2.30
CA LEU A 61 3.98 -0.82 1.26
C LEU A 61 3.98 0.37 0.30
N VAL A 62 4.04 0.08 -0.99
CA VAL A 62 4.00 1.05 -2.08
C VAL A 62 2.73 0.83 -2.89
N MET A 63 1.91 1.86 -2.98
CA MET A 63 0.70 1.88 -3.79
C MET A 63 0.88 2.87 -4.94
N ILE A 64 0.58 2.44 -6.16
CA ILE A 64 0.41 3.36 -7.29
C ILE A 64 -1.09 3.53 -7.53
N ASN A 65 -1.57 4.76 -7.59
CA ASN A 65 -2.99 5.05 -7.77
C ASN A 65 -3.22 6.23 -8.72
N HIS A 66 -4.42 6.36 -9.27
CA HIS A 66 -4.76 7.49 -10.14
C HIS A 66 -4.79 8.81 -9.35
N LYS A 67 -5.21 8.79 -8.08
CA LYS A 67 -5.25 9.95 -7.17
C LYS A 67 -4.99 9.54 -5.73
N ALA A 68 -4.60 10.50 -4.89
CA ALA A 68 -4.39 10.26 -3.47
C ALA A 68 -5.70 9.79 -2.79
N PRO A 69 -5.72 8.61 -2.15
CA PRO A 69 -6.93 8.09 -1.50
C PRO A 69 -7.13 8.73 -0.11
N GLY A 70 -7.58 10.00 -0.06
CA GLY A 70 -7.71 10.74 1.20
C GLY A 70 -8.58 10.07 2.28
N GLY A 71 -9.63 9.35 1.87
CA GLY A 71 -10.47 8.56 2.79
C GLY A 71 -9.73 7.39 3.45
N LEU A 72 -8.71 6.82 2.78
CA LEU A 72 -7.84 5.82 3.38
C LEU A 72 -6.92 6.46 4.42
N PHE A 73 -6.32 7.62 4.12
CA PHE A 73 -5.40 8.29 5.03
C PHE A 73 -6.07 8.60 6.36
N ALA A 74 -7.29 9.14 6.34
CA ALA A 74 -8.05 9.39 7.56
C ALA A 74 -8.27 8.15 8.45
N LYS A 75 -8.29 6.93 7.87
CA LYS A 75 -8.45 5.68 8.63
C LYS A 75 -7.15 5.15 9.24
N ILE A 76 -6.00 5.49 8.66
CA ILE A 76 -4.72 4.85 9.01
C ILE A 76 -3.65 5.83 9.52
N ASP A 77 -3.89 7.14 9.45
CA ASP A 77 -2.88 8.18 9.75
C ASP A 77 -2.31 8.06 11.18
N GLU A 78 -3.13 7.62 12.13
CA GLU A 78 -2.70 7.37 13.51
C GLU A 78 -1.83 6.12 13.65
N ASN A 79 -1.97 5.15 12.73
CA ASN A 79 -1.35 3.83 12.84
C ASN A 79 -0.17 3.64 11.87
N TYR A 80 -0.14 4.33 10.74
CA TYR A 80 0.85 4.18 9.68
C TYR A 80 1.31 5.55 9.16
N LYS A 81 2.62 5.72 8.97
CA LYS A 81 3.12 6.89 8.25
C LYS A 81 2.86 6.70 6.76
N HIS A 82 2.48 7.76 6.07
CA HIS A 82 2.32 7.73 4.63
C HIS A 82 3.01 8.94 3.98
N ILE A 83 3.61 8.72 2.81
CA ILE A 83 4.20 9.78 1.98
C ILE A 83 3.56 9.68 0.60
N VAL A 84 3.04 10.79 0.10
CA VAL A 84 2.47 10.90 -1.25
C VAL A 84 3.46 11.60 -2.16
N GLN A 85 3.69 11.02 -3.33
CA GLN A 85 4.53 11.56 -4.37
C GLN A 85 3.77 11.57 -5.70
N ASP A 86 3.66 12.73 -6.33
CA ASP A 86 3.10 12.84 -7.68
C ASP A 86 4.07 12.24 -8.71
N LEU A 87 3.54 11.43 -9.62
CA LEU A 87 4.29 10.83 -10.70
C LEU A 87 4.11 11.64 -12.00
N PRO A 88 5.11 11.63 -12.92
CA PRO A 88 5.05 12.42 -14.16
C PRO A 88 3.91 12.05 -15.10
N ASP A 89 3.32 10.86 -14.95
CA ASP A 89 2.20 10.35 -15.75
C ASP A 89 0.83 10.78 -15.19
N GLY A 90 0.80 11.58 -14.12
CA GLY A 90 -0.41 12.04 -13.45
C GLY A 90 -0.96 11.07 -12.40
N ASN A 91 -0.32 9.92 -12.21
CA ASN A 91 -0.61 9.03 -11.08
C ASN A 91 0.06 9.55 -9.80
N VAL A 92 -0.28 8.93 -8.68
CA VAL A 92 0.38 9.16 -7.39
C VAL A 92 1.01 7.86 -6.89
N LYS A 93 2.18 7.97 -6.27
CA LYS A 93 2.81 6.93 -5.47
C LYS A 93 2.57 7.24 -3.99
N VAL A 94 2.03 6.28 -3.26
CA VAL A 94 1.89 6.38 -1.81
C VAL A 94 2.77 5.32 -1.16
N VAL A 95 3.61 5.75 -0.22
CA VAL A 95 4.52 4.88 0.53
C VAL A 95 4.05 4.83 1.97
N PHE A 96 3.61 3.67 2.44
CA PHE A 96 3.20 3.42 3.82
C PHE A 96 4.30 2.75 4.62
N SER A 97 4.58 3.26 5.81
CA SER A 97 5.61 2.75 6.73
C SER A 97 5.01 2.41 8.09
N TYR A 98 5.50 1.32 8.66
CA TYR A 98 5.12 0.85 9.99
C TYR A 98 5.54 1.81 11.10
N ILE A 99 4.69 1.97 12.10
CA ILE A 99 4.95 2.70 13.34
C ILE A 99 4.85 1.70 14.49
N SER A 100 5.99 1.38 15.11
CA SER A 100 6.00 0.45 16.26
C SER A 100 5.18 1.01 17.42
N GLY A 101 4.25 0.20 17.92
CA GLY A 101 3.34 0.54 19.00
C GLY A 101 2.01 1.16 18.54
N GLU A 102 1.90 1.61 17.29
CA GLU A 102 0.66 2.18 16.74
C GLU A 102 0.07 1.37 15.59
N SER A 103 0.90 0.80 14.71
CA SER A 103 0.43 -0.03 13.59
C SER A 103 -0.30 -1.30 14.03
N GLU A 104 0.09 -1.86 15.19
CA GLU A 104 -0.55 -3.03 15.79
C GLU A 104 -1.98 -2.74 16.28
N LYS A 105 -2.30 -1.47 16.52
CA LYS A 105 -3.62 -1.01 16.98
C LYS A 105 -4.57 -0.71 15.81
N ALA A 106 -4.10 -0.78 14.57
CA ALA A 106 -4.90 -0.43 13.40
C ALA A 106 -6.08 -1.39 13.23
N ASP A 107 -7.30 -0.84 13.14
CA ASP A 107 -8.46 -1.62 12.74
C ASP A 107 -8.52 -1.75 11.21
N LEU A 108 -7.87 -2.80 10.71
CA LEU A 108 -7.86 -3.17 9.29
C LEU A 108 -8.96 -4.18 8.93
N SER A 109 -10.00 -4.30 9.78
CA SER A 109 -11.14 -5.20 9.54
C SER A 109 -12.29 -4.50 8.79
N ASP A 110 -12.31 -3.17 8.79
CA ASP A 110 -13.36 -2.37 8.15
C ASP A 110 -13.16 -2.25 6.63
N ASN A 111 -13.54 -3.31 5.93
CA ASN A 111 -13.65 -3.38 4.47
C ASN A 111 -14.99 -2.80 3.96
N SER A 112 -15.78 -2.17 4.82
CA SER A 112 -17.12 -1.66 4.52
C SER A 112 -17.07 -0.17 4.21
N CYS A 113 -17.38 0.22 2.97
CA CYS A 113 -17.86 1.58 2.69
C CYS A 113 -19.35 1.65 3.08
N HIS A 114 -19.72 2.54 3.99
CA HIS A 114 -21.11 2.99 4.17
C HIS A 114 -21.30 4.35 3.49
#